data_AF-A0A8B9XWH3-F1
#
_entry.id   AF-A0A8B9XWH3-F1
#
_cell.length_a   1.000
_cell.length_b   1.000
_cell.length_c   1.000
_cell.angle_alpha   90.00
_cell.angle_beta   90.00
_cell.angle_gamma   90.00
#
_symmetry.space_group_name_H-M   'P 1'
#
loop_
_entity.id
_entity.type
_entity.pdbx_description
1 polymer ?
#
loop_
_entity_poly.entity_id
_entity_poly.type
_entity_poly.pdbx_seq_one_letter_code
_entity_poly.pdbx_strand_id
1 'polypeptide(L)'
;MSRLCLSAALLVLLGTLVAGTPEGENSNKNDGLRPAFCLQPPYTGPCRAMFTRYFYNAVSGLCQTFTYGGCRRKPNNFRSEKQCISTCGGHAFWDNLGTKLFILGHKMINLNLEEGQTTVQIVSFT
;
A
#
# COMPACT_ATOMS: atom_id res chain seq x y z
N MET A 1 -27.88 30.19 59.95
CA MET A 1 -28.33 29.33 58.84
C MET A 1 -27.14 29.15 57.90
N SER A 2 -26.14 28.33 58.28
CA SER A 2 -26.07 26.88 58.06
C SER A 2 -25.83 26.49 56.60
N ARG A 3 -24.53 26.26 56.31
CA ARG A 3 -23.97 25.18 55.49
C ARG A 3 -24.38 25.13 54.03
N LEU A 4 -23.40 25.29 53.14
CA LEU A 4 -23.10 24.33 52.07
C LEU A 4 -21.67 24.60 51.57
N CYS A 5 -20.68 24.08 52.31
CA CYS A 5 -19.40 23.68 51.73
C CYS A 5 -19.69 22.49 50.80
N LEU A 6 -20.21 22.76 49.60
CA LEU A 6 -20.23 21.78 48.52
C LEU A 6 -18.81 21.64 48.00
N SER A 7 -18.02 20.89 48.77
CA SER A 7 -16.74 20.33 48.39
C SER A 7 -16.85 19.74 46.98
N ALA A 8 -15.89 20.09 46.12
CA ALA A 8 -15.76 19.56 44.76
C ALA A 8 -15.67 18.01 44.72
N ALA A 9 -15.59 17.34 45.87
CA ALA A 9 -15.61 15.89 46.00
C ALA A 9 -16.92 15.21 45.54
N LEU A 10 -18.06 15.91 45.47
CA LEU A 10 -19.32 15.30 45.03
C LEU A 10 -19.47 15.19 43.51
N LEU A 11 -18.72 15.99 42.74
CA LEU A 11 -18.70 15.91 41.27
C LEU A 11 -17.69 14.89 40.73
N VAL A 12 -16.82 14.34 41.58
CA VAL A 12 -15.82 13.32 41.20
C VAL A 12 -16.38 11.89 41.35
N LEU A 13 -17.52 11.70 42.04
CA LEU A 13 -18.18 10.40 42.22
C LEU A 13 -19.17 10.02 41.09
N LEU A 14 -19.35 10.88 40.10
CA LEU A 14 -19.88 10.48 38.78
C LEU A 14 -18.74 10.20 37.78
N GLY A 15 -17.54 9.93 38.29
CA GLY A 15 -16.52 9.19 37.56
C GLY A 15 -16.96 7.74 37.38
N THR A 16 -17.84 7.50 36.40
CA THR A 16 -17.91 6.16 35.82
C THR A 16 -16.56 5.91 35.13
N LEU A 17 -15.85 4.89 35.63
CA LEU A 17 -14.72 4.28 34.94
C LEU A 17 -15.19 3.86 33.54
N VAL A 18 -15.03 4.72 32.55
CA VAL A 18 -14.69 4.23 31.22
C VAL A 18 -13.25 3.79 31.36
N ALA A 19 -13.08 2.50 31.65
CA ALA A 19 -11.85 1.82 31.32
C ALA A 19 -11.61 2.13 29.84
N GLY A 20 -10.61 2.96 29.56
CA GLY A 20 -10.08 3.11 28.23
C GLY A 20 -9.71 1.72 27.76
N THR A 21 -10.56 1.12 26.95
CA THR A 21 -10.12 0.07 26.05
C THR A 21 -8.90 0.66 25.34
N PRO A 22 -7.79 -0.08 25.15
CA PRO A 22 -6.95 0.26 24.01
C PRO A 22 -7.94 0.36 22.85
N GLU A 23 -8.04 1.54 22.24
CA GLU A 23 -8.59 1.66 20.92
C GLU A 23 -7.79 0.63 20.13
N GLY A 24 -8.38 -0.55 19.92
CA GLY A 24 -8.01 -1.41 18.82
C GLY A 24 -8.28 -0.50 17.64
N GLU A 25 -7.22 0.17 17.21
CA GLU A 25 -7.22 1.23 16.23
C GLU A 25 -8.22 0.80 15.16
N ASN A 26 -9.33 1.52 15.10
CA ASN A 26 -10.30 1.37 14.02
C ASN A 26 -9.60 1.87 12.77
N SER A 27 -8.69 1.04 12.28
CA SER A 27 -8.06 1.15 11.01
C SER A 27 -9.07 0.62 10.00
N ASN A 28 -10.12 1.40 9.74
CA ASN A 28 -10.57 1.56 8.36
C ASN A 28 -9.45 2.26 7.56
N LYS A 29 -8.27 1.66 7.57
CA LYS A 29 -7.15 2.00 6.71
C LYS A 29 -7.49 1.34 5.39
N ASN A 30 -8.26 2.04 4.57
CA ASN A 30 -8.12 1.97 3.13
C ASN A 30 -6.77 2.61 2.72
N ASP A 31 -5.70 2.28 3.44
CA ASP A 31 -4.35 2.58 3.05
C ASP A 31 -4.02 1.55 1.98
N GLY A 32 -3.36 1.99 0.91
CA GLY A 32 -2.94 1.18 -0.23
C GLY A 32 -1.94 0.08 0.13
N LEU A 33 -2.28 -0.78 1.09
CA LEU A 33 -1.49 -1.87 1.59
C LEU A 33 -1.53 -2.98 0.53
N ARG A 34 -0.39 -3.12 -0.13
CA ARG A 34 -0.16 -4.16 -1.12
C ARG A 34 -0.51 -5.54 -0.56
N PRO A 35 -1.23 -6.40 -1.33
CA PRO A 35 -1.57 -7.75 -0.86
C PRO A 35 -0.33 -8.54 -0.46
N ALA A 36 -0.39 -9.25 0.68
CA ALA A 36 0.76 -10.00 1.20
C ALA A 36 1.31 -11.04 0.22
N PHE A 37 0.47 -11.61 -0.66
CA PHE A 37 0.94 -12.55 -1.67
C PHE A 37 1.90 -11.91 -2.69
N CYS A 38 1.84 -10.59 -2.90
CA CYS A 38 2.79 -9.87 -3.76
C CYS A 38 4.22 -9.89 -3.20
N LEU A 39 4.40 -10.24 -1.92
CA LEU A 39 5.72 -10.40 -1.30
C LEU A 39 6.32 -11.79 -1.51
N GLN A 40 5.54 -12.74 -2.05
CA GLN A 40 6.01 -14.11 -2.23
C GLN A 40 6.94 -14.22 -3.44
N PRO A 41 7.94 -15.12 -3.41
CA PRO A 41 8.79 -15.39 -4.58
C PRO A 41 7.99 -15.99 -5.74
N PRO A 42 8.51 -15.91 -6.98
CA PRO A 42 7.87 -16.57 -8.12
C PRO A 42 7.88 -18.10 -7.92
N TYR A 43 6.83 -18.76 -8.42
CA TYR A 43 6.66 -20.21 -8.27
C TYR A 43 6.39 -20.89 -9.62
N THR A 44 7.38 -21.64 -10.09
CA THR A 44 7.31 -22.40 -11.36
C THR A 44 6.29 -23.53 -11.28
N GLY A 45 6.21 -24.23 -10.15
CA GLY A 45 5.34 -25.41 -10.01
C GLY A 45 5.90 -26.68 -10.63
N PRO A 46 5.20 -27.82 -10.48
CA PRO A 46 5.74 -29.14 -10.85
C PRO A 46 5.56 -29.51 -12.33
N CYS A 47 4.70 -28.81 -13.07
CA CYS A 47 4.50 -29.06 -14.49
C CYS A 47 5.65 -28.48 -15.32
N ARG A 48 5.84 -28.99 -16.55
CA ARG A 48 7.03 -28.73 -17.39
C ARG A 48 6.75 -27.90 -18.66
N ALA A 49 5.61 -27.22 -18.73
CA ALA A 49 5.38 -26.24 -19.79
C ALA A 49 6.23 -24.97 -19.54
N MET A 50 6.44 -24.17 -20.58
CA MET A 50 7.25 -22.95 -20.49
C MET A 50 6.41 -21.71 -20.78
N PHE A 51 5.62 -21.28 -19.80
CA PHE A 51 4.85 -20.04 -19.92
C PHE A 51 5.62 -18.87 -19.31
N THR A 52 5.90 -17.83 -20.11
CA THR A 52 6.38 -16.55 -19.58
C THR A 52 5.26 -15.87 -18.80
N ARG A 53 5.53 -15.53 -17.53
CA ARG A 53 4.61 -14.83 -16.62
C ARG A 53 5.34 -13.71 -15.92
N TYR A 54 4.58 -12.82 -15.29
CA TYR A 54 5.11 -11.73 -14.46
C TYR A 54 4.86 -12.02 -12.99
N PHE A 55 5.81 -11.66 -12.13
CA PHE A 55 5.66 -11.63 -10.68
C PHE A 55 6.16 -10.27 -10.17
N TYR A 56 5.64 -9.83 -9.04
CA TYR A 56 6.14 -8.65 -8.36
C TYR A 56 7.36 -9.02 -7.52
N ASN A 57 8.49 -8.38 -7.80
CA ASN A 57 9.69 -8.48 -6.99
C ASN A 57 9.69 -7.34 -5.95
N ALA A 58 9.47 -7.70 -4.69
CA ALA A 58 9.42 -6.72 -3.60
C ALA A 58 10.78 -6.09 -3.26
N VAL A 59 11.89 -6.70 -3.67
CA VAL A 59 13.23 -6.14 -3.47
C VAL A 59 13.50 -5.02 -4.45
N SER A 60 13.16 -5.21 -5.73
CA SER A 60 13.34 -4.17 -6.75
C SER A 60 12.15 -3.22 -6.86
N GLY A 61 10.98 -3.60 -6.33
CA GLY A 61 9.73 -2.88 -6.50
C GLY A 61 9.12 -3.02 -7.90
N LEU A 62 9.63 -3.92 -8.73
CA LEU A 62 9.27 -4.05 -10.15
C LEU A 62 8.56 -5.36 -10.46
N CYS A 63 7.78 -5.36 -11.54
CA CYS A 63 7.20 -6.57 -12.12
C CYS A 63 8.19 -7.21 -13.09
N GLN A 64 8.70 -8.39 -12.76
CA GLN A 64 9.72 -9.10 -13.53
C GLN A 64 9.15 -10.39 -14.12
N THR A 65 9.78 -10.91 -15.18
CA THR A 65 9.35 -12.14 -15.83
C THR A 65 9.92 -13.38 -15.15
N PHE A 66 9.19 -14.51 -15.23
CA PHE A 66 9.65 -15.82 -14.82
C PHE A 66 8.97 -16.94 -15.62
N THR A 67 9.53 -18.15 -15.58
CA THR A 67 8.94 -19.34 -16.21
C THR A 67 7.95 -20.03 -15.28
N TYR A 68 6.70 -20.15 -15.72
CA TYR A 68 5.64 -20.90 -15.06
C TYR A 68 5.40 -22.24 -15.77
N GLY A 69 5.44 -23.32 -14.98
CA GLY A 69 5.33 -24.71 -15.41
C GLY A 69 3.97 -25.13 -15.95
N GLY A 70 2.92 -24.32 -15.74
CA GLY A 70 1.57 -24.55 -16.26
C GLY A 70 0.53 -25.01 -15.23
N CYS A 71 0.94 -25.46 -14.04
CA CYS A 71 0.00 -25.88 -12.98
C CYS A 71 0.39 -25.40 -11.57
N ARG A 72 -0.58 -25.47 -10.64
CA ARG A 72 -0.44 -25.05 -9.22
C ARG A 72 0.04 -23.60 -9.05
N ARG A 73 -0.51 -22.70 -9.87
CA ARG A 73 -0.23 -21.25 -9.82
C ARG A 73 -0.35 -20.68 -8.40
N LYS A 74 0.68 -19.99 -7.91
CA LYS A 74 0.59 -19.12 -6.73
C LYS A 74 0.10 -17.72 -7.12
N PRO A 75 -0.48 -16.92 -6.21
CA PRO A 75 -1.12 -15.66 -6.56
C PRO A 75 -0.17 -14.60 -7.17
N ASN A 76 1.11 -14.57 -6.80
CA ASN A 76 2.13 -13.70 -7.42
C ASN A 76 2.56 -14.23 -8.82
N ASN A 77 1.61 -14.32 -9.74
CA ASN A 77 1.78 -14.83 -11.10
C ASN A 77 0.70 -14.23 -12.01
N PHE A 78 1.14 -13.35 -12.91
CA PHE A 78 0.32 -12.53 -13.79
C PHE A 78 0.63 -12.81 -15.26
N ARG A 79 -0.36 -12.62 -16.13
CA ARG A 79 -0.19 -12.83 -17.58
C ARG A 79 0.48 -11.65 -18.28
N SER A 80 0.41 -10.46 -17.68
CA SER A 80 1.00 -9.24 -18.21
C SER A 80 1.61 -8.40 -17.10
N GLU A 81 2.58 -7.57 -17.46
CA GLU A 81 3.21 -6.60 -16.57
C GLU A 81 2.17 -5.63 -15.98
N LYS A 82 1.27 -5.10 -16.82
CA LYS A 82 0.18 -4.20 -16.41
C LYS A 82 -0.66 -4.79 -15.29
N GLN A 83 -1.01 -6.08 -15.38
CA GLN A 83 -1.80 -6.76 -14.35
C GLN A 83 -1.00 -6.92 -13.05
N CYS A 84 0.30 -7.19 -13.15
CA CYS A 84 1.18 -7.26 -12.00
C CYS A 84 1.28 -5.90 -11.30
N ILE A 85 1.51 -4.81 -12.04
CA ILE A 85 1.62 -3.46 -11.49
C ILE A 85 0.31 -3.01 -10.87
N SER A 86 -0.83 -3.23 -11.54
CA SER A 86 -2.13 -2.83 -10.99
C SER A 86 -2.50 -3.57 -9.70
N THR A 87 -1.97 -4.78 -9.51
CA THR A 87 -2.27 -5.62 -8.33
C THR A 87 -1.27 -5.42 -7.21
N CYS A 88 0.01 -5.25 -7.56
CA CYS A 88 1.13 -5.34 -6.62
C CYS A 88 2.07 -4.13 -6.66
N GLY A 89 1.93 -3.20 -7.60
CA GLY A 89 2.80 -2.02 -7.71
C GLY A 89 2.70 -1.04 -6.55
N GLY A 90 1.74 -1.25 -5.64
CA GLY A 90 1.31 -0.23 -4.69
C GLY A 90 0.64 0.93 -5.42
N HIS A 91 0.02 1.84 -4.68
CA HIS A 91 -0.21 3.16 -5.24
C HIS A 91 1.19 3.72 -5.46
N ALA A 92 1.64 3.78 -6.72
CA ALA A 92 2.77 4.63 -7.08
C ALA A 92 2.50 5.96 -6.40
N PHE A 93 3.40 6.29 -5.47
CA PHE A 93 3.29 7.33 -4.46
C PHE A 93 2.51 8.52 -5.03
N TRP A 94 1.27 8.69 -4.56
CA TRP A 94 0.69 10.01 -4.50
C TRP A 94 1.38 10.64 -3.31
N ASP A 95 2.46 11.37 -3.56
CA ASP A 95 2.96 12.34 -2.61
C ASP A 95 1.77 13.21 -2.17
N ASN A 96 1.76 13.71 -0.94
CA ASN A 96 0.75 14.67 -0.45
C ASN A 96 0.71 15.99 -1.27
N LEU A 97 1.43 16.08 -2.39
CA LEU A 97 1.46 17.17 -3.37
C LEU A 97 0.60 16.92 -4.63
N GLY A 98 -0.03 15.76 -4.80
CA GLY A 98 -0.88 15.49 -5.97
C GLY A 98 -0.13 15.17 -7.28
N THR A 99 1.17 14.89 -7.18
CA THR A 99 2.02 14.55 -8.34
C THR A 99 1.97 13.06 -8.64
N LYS A 100 1.79 12.71 -9.91
CA LYS A 100 1.76 11.32 -10.37
C LYS A 100 3.18 10.88 -10.72
N LEU A 101 3.80 10.08 -9.85
CA LEU A 101 5.14 9.54 -10.07
C LEU A 101 5.06 8.26 -10.93
N PHE A 102 5.57 8.31 -12.15
CA PHE A 102 5.74 7.11 -12.97
C PHE A 102 7.19 6.65 -12.93
N ILE A 103 7.39 5.36 -12.66
CA ILE A 103 8.68 4.70 -12.85
C ILE A 103 8.71 4.15 -14.28
N LEU A 104 9.46 4.80 -15.18
CA LEU A 104 9.82 4.22 -16.49
C LEU A 104 11.30 3.80 -16.41
N GLY A 105 11.55 2.52 -16.16
CA GLY A 105 12.91 1.98 -15.96
C GLY A 105 13.53 2.45 -14.63
N HIS A 106 14.70 3.10 -14.68
CA HIS A 106 15.36 3.73 -13.51
C HIS A 106 15.04 5.23 -13.38
N LYS A 107 14.17 5.79 -14.24
CA LYS A 107 13.83 7.21 -14.22
C LYS A 107 12.53 7.44 -13.49
N MET A 108 12.57 8.39 -12.55
CA MET A 108 11.40 8.94 -11.89
C MET A 108 10.86 10.07 -12.76
N ILE A 109 9.64 9.90 -13.26
CA ILE A 109 8.93 10.93 -14.03
C ILE A 109 7.89 11.53 -13.12
N ASN A 110 8.03 12.82 -12.82
CA ASN A 110 7.01 13.59 -12.14
C ASN A 110 6.10 14.22 -13.21
N LEU A 111 4.80 13.85 -13.19
CA LEU A 111 3.77 14.59 -13.91
C LEU A 111 3.10 15.56 -12.95
N ASN A 112 3.35 16.86 -13.13
CA ASN A 112 2.62 17.92 -12.46
C ASN A 112 1.34 18.23 -13.27
N LEU A 113 0.19 18.19 -12.61
CA LEU A 113 -1.10 18.57 -13.19
C LEU A 113 -1.54 19.91 -12.59
N GLU A 114 -0.99 21.01 -13.10
CA GLU A 114 -1.52 22.35 -12.85
C GLU A 114 -2.49 22.69 -13.99
N GLU A 115 -3.56 23.43 -13.68
CA GLU A 115 -4.70 23.74 -14.56
C GLU A 115 -4.29 23.95 -16.04
N GLY A 116 -4.43 22.90 -16.85
CA GLY A 116 -4.27 22.97 -18.31
C GLY A 116 -2.87 22.76 -18.88
N GLN A 117 -1.83 22.44 -18.09
CA GLN A 117 -0.50 22.17 -18.65
C GLN A 117 0.17 20.94 -18.03
N THR A 118 0.20 19.84 -18.79
CA THR A 118 1.02 18.67 -18.45
C THR A 118 2.49 19.00 -18.65
N THR A 119 3.21 19.30 -17.57
CA THR A 119 4.68 19.42 -17.61
C THR A 119 5.30 18.09 -17.16
N VAL A 120 6.27 17.59 -17.94
CA VAL A 120 7.01 16.36 -17.63
C VAL A 120 8.37 16.77 -17.07
N GLN A 121 8.58 16.58 -15.77
CA GLN A 121 9.90 16.78 -15.14
C GLN A 121 10.59 15.42 -15.03
N ILE A 122 11.69 15.24 -15.78
CA ILE A 122 12.51 14.04 -15.73
C ILE A 122 13.49 14.18 -14.57
N VAL A 123 13.22 13.53 -13.44
CA VAL A 123 14.16 13.48 -12.32
C VAL A 123 15.11 12.31 -12.58
N SER A 124 16.33 12.63 -13.00
CA SER A 124 17.41 11.64 -13.15
C SER A 124 18.16 11.56 -11.82
N PHE A 125 18.22 10.38 -11.21
CA PHE A 125 19.14 10.13 -10.10
C PHE A 125 20.49 9.71 -10.69
N THR A 126 21.54 10.46 -10.38
CA THR A 126 22.94 10.03 -10.54
C THR A 126 23.31 9.01 -9.48
#